data_AF-A0A243RX35-F1
#
_entry.id   AF-A0A243RX35-F1
#
_cell.length_a   1.000
_cell.length_b   1.000
_cell.length_c   1.000
_cell.angle_alpha   90.00
_cell.angle_beta   90.00
_cell.angle_gamma   90.00
#
_symmetry.space_group_name_H-M   'P 1'
#
loop_
_entity.id
_entity.type
_entity.pdbx_description
1 polymer ?
#
loop_
_entity_poly.entity_id
_entity_poly.type
_entity_poly.pdbx_seq_one_letter_code
_entity_poly.pdbx_strand_id
1 'polypeptide(L)' 'MTLAPFGLFTSFIRLDEGGEVRVEEPAFDPEQDSWQVMTFHVETDDDVHGDHWEIHT' A
#
# COMPACT_ATOMS: atom_id res chain seq x y z
N MET A 1 14.04 -4.86 20.47
CA MET A 1 13.36 -3.83 19.67
C MET A 1 11.87 -4.11 19.74
N THR A 2 11.08 -3.14 20.18
CA THR A 2 9.61 -3.24 20.15
C THR A 2 9.16 -2.50 18.91
N LEU A 3 8.48 -3.19 17.98
CA LEU A 3 7.87 -2.56 16.82
C LEU A 3 6.53 -1.94 17.24
N ALA A 4 6.29 -0.70 16.86
CA ALA A 4 4.98 -0.07 17.06
C ALA A 4 4.01 -0.63 16.02
N PRO A 5 2.80 -1.07 16.41
CA PRO A 5 1.79 -1.46 15.46
C PRO A 5 1.30 -0.23 14.69
N PHE A 6 0.87 -0.44 13.45
CA PHE A 6 0.21 0.56 12.62
C PHE A 6 -1.09 -0.01 12.04
N GLY A 7 -2.00 0.87 11.64
CA GLY A 7 -3.29 0.47 11.08
C GLY A 7 -3.19 0.20 9.58
N LEU A 8 -3.36 -1.07 9.17
CA LEU A 8 -3.26 -1.48 7.76
C LEU A 8 -4.30 -0.80 6.84
N PHE A 9 -5.48 -0.48 7.37
CA PHE A 9 -6.55 0.19 6.62
C PHE A 9 -6.47 1.73 6.67
N THR A 10 -5.57 2.27 7.49
CA THR A 10 -5.45 3.73 7.70
C THR A 10 -4.13 4.30 7.20
N SER A 11 -3.28 3.46 6.62
CA SER A 11 -1.92 3.81 6.23
C SER A 11 -1.58 3.15 4.90
N PHE A 12 -0.69 3.80 4.14
CA PHE A 12 -0.03 3.16 3.01
C PHE A 12 1.30 2.59 3.47
N ILE A 13 1.68 1.46 2.86
CA ILE A 13 3.01 0.89 3.03
C ILE A 13 3.81 1.24 1.78
N ARG A 14 4.80 2.12 1.94
CA ARG A 14 5.71 2.48 0.85
C ARG A 14 6.89 1.52 0.84
N LEU A 15 7.20 1.02 -0.36
CA LEU A 15 8.36 0.18 -0.63
C LEU A 15 9.31 0.99 -1.52
N ASP A 16 10.42 1.41 -0.93
CA ASP A 16 11.45 2.18 -1.60
C ASP A 16 12.52 1.27 -2.23
N GLU A 17 13.31 1.81 -3.15
CA GLU A 17 14.48 1.11 -3.69
C GLU A 17 15.43 0.68 -2.57
N GLY A 18 15.98 -0.53 -2.66
CA GLY A 18 16.83 -1.11 -1.61
C GLY A 18 16.06 -1.86 -0.50
N GLY A 19 14.73 -1.91 -0.58
CA GLY A 19 13.90 -2.75 0.30
C GLY A 19 13.53 -2.09 1.63
N GLU A 20 13.69 -0.76 1.73
CA GLU A 20 13.18 -0.01 2.87
C GLU A 20 11.64 0.03 2.84
N VAL A 21 11.04 -0.10 4.02
CA VAL A 21 9.59 -0.11 4.20
C VAL A 21 9.20 1.04 5.13
N ARG A 22 8.27 1.88 4.68
CA ARG A 22 7.76 3.02 5.45
C ARG A 22 6.24 2.96 5.57
N VAL A 23 5.73 3.45 6.70
CA VAL A 23 4.29 3.60 6.95
C VAL A 23 3.97 5.08 6.80
N GLU A 24 3.08 5.40 5.88
CA GLU A 24 2.76 6.77 5.50
C GLU A 24 1.25 7.05 5.61
N GLU A 25 0.89 8.32 5.69
CA GLU A 25 -0.51 8.75 5.53
C GLU A 25 -0.96 8.48 4.07
N PRO A 26 -2.21 8.04 3.85
CA PRO A 26 -2.74 7.80 2.51
C PRO A 26 -2.67 9.05 1.62
N ALA A 27 -1.82 8.99 0.60
CA ALA A 27 -1.69 10.03 -0.42
C ALA A 27 -1.35 9.41 -1.78
N PHE A 28 -2.14 9.74 -2.79
CA PHE A 28 -1.85 9.42 -4.17
C PHE A 28 -0.96 10.51 -4.77
N ASP A 29 0.27 10.15 -5.08
CA ASP A 29 1.24 11.01 -5.74
C ASP A 29 1.70 10.31 -7.04
N PRO A 30 1.23 10.76 -8.22
CA PRO A 30 1.58 10.12 -9.49
C PRO A 30 3.05 10.34 -9.87
N GLU A 31 3.74 11.30 -9.27
CA GLU A 31 5.16 11.56 -9.53
C GLU A 31 6.07 10.72 -8.63
N GLN A 32 5.50 9.93 -7.72
CA GLN A 32 6.26 9.15 -6.74
C GLN A 32 6.91 7.92 -7.38
N ASP A 33 8.24 7.91 -7.41
CA ASP A 33 9.06 6.80 -7.90
C ASP A 33 9.22 5.70 -6.84
N SER A 34 8.10 5.11 -6.41
CA SER A 34 8.09 4.00 -5.43
C SER A 34 6.84 3.14 -5.58
N TRP A 35 6.83 1.97 -4.94
CA TRP A 35 5.63 1.14 -4.85
C TRP A 35 4.87 1.47 -3.57
N GLN A 36 3.54 1.46 -3.66
CA GLN A 36 2.66 1.58 -2.51
C GLN A 36 1.77 0.32 -2.41
N VAL A 37 1.59 -0.16 -1.18
CA VAL A 37 0.63 -1.23 -0.85
C VAL A 37 -0.46 -0.63 0.03
N MET A 38 -1.70 -0.88 -0.35
CA MET A 38 -2.91 -0.49 0.38
C MET A 38 -3.75 -1.73 0.72
N THR A 39 -4.47 -1.67 1.83
CA THR A 39 -5.39 -2.74 2.24
C THR A 39 -6.83 -2.27 2.15
N PHE A 40 -7.68 -3.08 1.53
CA PHE A 40 -9.12 -2.83 1.40
C PHE A 40 -9.92 -3.95 2.06
N HIS A 41 -11.12 -3.61 2.55
CA HIS A 41 -12.14 -4.61 2.83
C HIS A 41 -12.93 -4.87 1.57
N VAL A 42 -13.06 -6.14 1.22
CA VAL A 42 -13.86 -6.63 0.10
C VAL A 42 -15.03 -7.46 0.64
N GLU A 43 -16.16 -7.47 -0.05
CA GLU A 43 -17.33 -8.24 0.38
C GLU A 43 -17.23 -9.70 -0.07
N THR A 44 -16.73 -9.91 -1.29
CA THR A 44 -16.58 -11.23 -1.90
C THR A 44 -15.18 -11.45 -2.45
N ASP A 45 -14.86 -12.72 -2.75
CA ASP A 45 -13.60 -13.08 -3.42
C ASP A 45 -13.51 -12.46 -4.83
N ASP A 46 -14.65 -12.30 -5.52
CA ASP A 46 -14.72 -11.67 -6.84
C ASP A 46 -14.36 -10.17 -6.81
N ASP A 47 -14.49 -9.50 -5.65
CA ASP A 47 -14.07 -8.11 -5.44
C ASP A 47 -12.55 -8.00 -5.18
N VAL A 48 -11.86 -9.12 -4.93
CA VAL A 48 -10.40 -9.15 -4.78
C VAL A 48 -9.76 -9.15 -6.16
N HIS A 49 -9.23 -8.00 -6.57
CA HIS A 49 -8.44 -7.87 -7.79
C HIS A 49 -6.99 -8.41 -7.64
N GLY A 50 -6.84 -9.61 -7.06
CA GLY A 50 -5.55 -10.19 -6.66
C GLY A 50 -4.63 -10.57 -7.82
N ASP A 51 -5.16 -10.63 -9.04
CA ASP A 51 -4.46 -10.91 -10.28
C ASP A 51 -4.31 -9.65 -11.18
N HIS A 52 -4.69 -8.47 -10.68
CA HIS A 52 -4.65 -7.22 -11.41
C HIS A 52 -3.71 -6.19 -10.77
N TRP A 53 -3.07 -5.38 -11.60
CA TRP A 53 -2.35 -4.19 -11.19
C TRP A 53 -2.98 -2.97 -11.87
N GLU A 54 -3.42 -2.00 -11.08
CA GLU A 54 -3.80 -0.69 -11.60
C GLU A 54 -2.53 0.15 -11.81
N ILE A 55 -2.34 0.66 -13.03
CA ILE A 55 -1.23 1.55 -13.38
C ILE A 55 -1.81 2.94 -13.62
N HIS A 56 -1.38 3.91 -12.83
CA HIS A 56 -1.69 5.32 -13.03
C HIS A 56 -0.52 5.98 -13.77
N THR A 57 -0.80 6.52 -14.97
CA THR A 57 0.15 7.28 -15.80
C THR A 57 -0.09 8.78 -15.71
#